data_AF-A0A1E1J8R9-F1
#
_entry.id   AF-A0A1E1J8R9-F1
#
_cell.length_a   1.000
_cell.length_b   1.000
_cell.length_c   1.000
_cell.angle_alpha   90.00
_cell.angle_beta   90.00
_cell.angle_gamma   90.00
#
_symmetry.space_group_name_H-M   'P 1'
#
loop_
_entity.id
_entity.type
_entity.pdbx_description
1 polymer ?
#
loop_
_entity_poly.entity_id
_entity_poly.type
_entity_poly.pdbx_seq_one_letter_code
_entity_poly.pdbx_strand_id
1 'polypeptide(L)'
;MVSSGATQQQRFQQPLHTGKNKATTSALTASSYVLPHGAGAVARGDQNRKTDGALCGMHNSYASIPAAPLDRPCDEEFDAVERRARMALEHIAIRDEGLEANIGDHIEVLQSYRASCEARAMYREAYLVQQVLQNLRLEEESRHVRGITEQQMEERRMLEEAHRQEFREFHHSWNARIDAFEEEQLEAELALLERQNEELIGFQEEMRNFQPRLIKYSRTLLESRLKQQTLAKQRDYVGAQAQKVHAEALEVADMERFEAARTSLFERREYTSRHRHQQELYALRTKMESRRLYLERYRKQELDVLLQRYINVRRSMESQQNIVRNKTGTLLLKHACNRKTDHSGTAVLVESASSGTFGTVVQRRQAQELRALPSQQDGAYTAGHKGDEI
;
A
#
# COMPACT_ATOMS: atom_id res chain seq x y z
N MET A 1 35.12 -0.62 59.95
CA MET A 1 35.66 0.61 59.32
C MET A 1 34.83 0.86 58.07
N VAL A 2 33.90 1.83 58.13
CA VAL A 2 33.89 3.10 57.33
C VAL A 2 33.72 2.80 55.83
N SER A 3 32.73 3.25 55.05
CA SER A 3 31.71 4.32 55.05
C SER A 3 30.74 3.97 53.88
N SER A 4 29.41 3.92 54.04
CA SER A 4 28.41 4.99 53.82
C SER A 4 28.38 5.68 52.44
N GLY A 5 27.16 5.74 51.88
CA GLY A 5 26.63 6.79 50.97
C GLY A 5 26.59 6.41 49.48
N ALA A 6 25.60 6.76 48.66
CA ALA A 6 24.40 7.57 48.85
C ALA A 6 23.43 7.34 47.67
N THR A 7 22.16 7.58 47.96
CA THR A 7 20.99 7.65 47.09
C THR A 7 21.12 8.78 46.05
N GLN A 8 20.69 8.58 44.80
CA GLN A 8 20.19 9.69 43.99
C GLN A 8 19.07 9.25 43.03
N GLN A 9 17.84 9.55 43.44
CA GLN A 9 16.68 9.68 42.56
C GLN A 9 16.89 10.92 41.67
N GLN A 10 16.67 10.77 40.36
CA GLN A 10 16.37 11.92 39.50
C GLN A 10 15.11 11.66 38.67
N ARG A 11 14.12 12.48 39.01
CA ARG A 11 12.82 12.68 38.40
C ARG A 11 12.96 13.88 37.45
N PHE A 12 12.75 13.68 36.16
CA PHE A 12 12.47 14.75 35.18
C PHE A 12 11.45 14.18 34.19
N GLN A 13 10.16 14.48 34.38
CA GLN A 13 9.41 15.62 33.83
C GLN A 13 9.19 15.53 32.31
N GLN A 14 7.94 15.22 31.96
CA GLN A 14 7.32 15.42 30.64
C GLN A 14 7.21 16.92 30.31
N PRO A 15 7.14 17.27 29.01
CA PRO A 15 6.38 18.42 28.56
C PRO A 15 5.11 18.00 27.80
N LEU A 16 3.97 18.41 28.34
CA LEU A 16 2.68 18.60 27.66
C LEU A 16 2.70 19.95 26.96
N HIS A 17 2.61 20.03 25.62
CA HIS A 17 2.12 21.22 24.93
C HIS A 17 1.34 20.88 23.64
N THR A 18 0.02 21.09 23.70
CA THR A 18 -0.84 21.85 22.75
C THR A 18 -0.43 21.82 21.26
N GLY A 19 -1.18 21.25 20.32
CA GLY A 19 -2.55 21.63 19.97
C GLY A 19 -2.56 22.69 18.85
N LYS A 20 -2.98 22.31 17.63
CA LYS A 20 -3.80 23.12 16.70
C LYS A 20 -4.07 22.40 15.38
N ASN A 21 -5.32 22.01 15.21
CA ASN A 21 -5.98 21.70 13.95
C ASN A 21 -5.97 22.93 13.02
N LYS A 22 -5.76 22.74 11.72
CA LYS A 22 -6.43 23.56 10.68
C LYS A 22 -6.75 22.71 9.46
N ALA A 23 -8.04 22.61 9.19
CA ALA A 23 -8.62 22.14 7.95
C ALA A 23 -8.78 23.31 6.97
N THR A 24 -8.98 22.94 5.69
CA THR A 24 -9.75 23.67 4.68
C THR A 24 -9.14 24.95 4.10
N THR A 25 -8.76 24.94 2.81
CA THR A 25 -9.43 25.80 1.80
C THR A 25 -9.07 25.44 0.36
N SER A 26 -10.12 25.13 -0.39
CA SER A 26 -10.27 25.20 -1.84
C SER A 26 -10.75 26.59 -2.26
N ALA A 27 -10.21 27.16 -3.35
CA ALA A 27 -10.81 28.15 -4.28
C ALA A 27 -9.70 28.58 -5.27
N LEU A 28 -9.79 28.51 -6.60
CA LEU A 28 -10.71 29.10 -7.59
C LEU A 28 -10.90 30.63 -7.48
N THR A 29 -10.21 31.35 -8.38
CA THR A 29 -10.57 32.64 -9.01
C THR A 29 -9.72 32.74 -10.29
N ALA A 30 -10.21 32.61 -11.52
CA ALA A 30 -11.18 33.43 -12.26
C ALA A 30 -10.74 34.89 -12.45
N SER A 31 -10.34 35.25 -13.68
CA SER A 31 -10.57 36.57 -14.28
C SER A 31 -10.27 36.52 -15.79
N SER A 32 -10.87 37.28 -16.71
CA SER A 32 -12.24 37.71 -17.00
C SER A 32 -12.14 38.53 -18.31
N TYR A 33 -13.03 38.30 -19.28
CA TYR A 33 -13.51 39.19 -20.37
C TYR A 33 -12.48 39.81 -21.35
N VAL A 34 -12.74 39.98 -22.66
CA VAL A 34 -13.82 40.76 -23.30
C VAL A 34 -13.96 40.36 -24.80
N LEU A 35 -15.21 40.16 -25.24
CA LEU A 35 -15.77 40.10 -26.61
C LEU A 35 -15.76 41.51 -27.27
N PRO A 36 -15.90 41.75 -28.60
CA PRO A 36 -17.11 41.35 -29.34
C PRO A 36 -17.10 41.26 -30.89
N HIS A 37 -18.23 40.74 -31.43
CA HIS A 37 -18.97 41.05 -32.69
C HIS A 37 -18.23 41.14 -34.04
N GLY A 38 -18.74 40.72 -35.20
CA GLY A 38 -20.05 40.23 -35.69
C GLY A 38 -19.86 39.83 -37.18
N ALA A 39 -20.51 38.77 -37.66
CA ALA A 39 -21.74 38.79 -38.49
C ALA A 39 -21.57 39.21 -39.97
N GLY A 40 -22.05 38.33 -40.88
CA GLY A 40 -22.49 38.65 -42.26
C GLY A 40 -21.56 38.11 -43.37
N ALA A 41 -21.82 37.01 -44.09
CA ALA A 41 -22.92 36.66 -45.00
C ALA A 41 -22.69 37.06 -46.49
N VAL A 42 -22.53 36.01 -47.33
CA VAL A 42 -23.30 35.75 -48.58
C VAL A 42 -22.83 36.30 -49.96
N ALA A 43 -22.89 35.35 -50.93
CA ALA A 43 -23.12 35.42 -52.40
C ALA A 43 -21.97 35.84 -53.34
N ARG A 44 -21.60 35.06 -54.37
CA ARG A 44 -22.26 34.48 -55.59
C ARG A 44 -22.38 35.47 -56.78
N GLY A 45 -21.95 34.99 -57.95
CA GLY A 45 -22.11 35.57 -59.31
C GLY A 45 -20.73 35.61 -59.98
N ASP A 46 -20.34 34.81 -60.97
CA ASP A 46 -20.98 34.22 -62.15
C ASP A 46 -21.48 35.26 -63.17
N GLN A 47 -20.75 35.37 -64.30
CA GLN A 47 -21.24 35.42 -65.70
C GLN A 47 -20.32 36.21 -66.67
N ASN A 48 -19.67 35.47 -67.58
CA ASN A 48 -19.93 35.42 -69.04
C ASN A 48 -19.53 36.56 -70.02
N ARG A 49 -19.13 36.10 -71.23
CA ARG A 49 -18.99 36.73 -72.59
C ARG A 49 -17.59 37.22 -73.03
N LYS A 50 -16.94 36.58 -74.02
CA LYS A 50 -17.13 36.59 -75.51
C LYS A 50 -16.83 37.95 -76.16
N THR A 51 -15.79 38.02 -77.01
CA THR A 51 -15.87 38.22 -78.48
C THR A 51 -14.47 38.19 -79.13
N ASP A 52 -14.49 37.92 -80.45
CA ASP A 52 -13.42 37.46 -81.33
C ASP A 52 -12.53 38.56 -81.96
N GLY A 53 -11.33 38.14 -82.40
CA GLY A 53 -10.90 38.26 -83.81
C GLY A 53 -10.04 39.46 -84.24
N ALA A 54 -8.77 39.20 -84.61
CA ALA A 54 -8.14 39.70 -85.85
C ALA A 54 -6.69 39.15 -86.02
N LEU A 55 -6.38 38.73 -87.26
CA LEU A 55 -5.12 38.18 -87.76
C LEU A 55 -4.23 39.26 -88.40
N CYS A 56 -2.91 39.09 -88.29
CA CYS A 56 -1.80 39.44 -89.22
C CYS A 56 -0.49 39.22 -88.44
N GLY A 57 0.65 38.71 -88.91
CA GLY A 57 1.16 38.34 -90.22
C GLY A 57 2.69 38.42 -90.13
N MET A 58 3.39 37.36 -90.55
CA MET A 58 4.77 37.31 -91.04
C MET A 58 5.99 37.49 -90.09
N HIS A 59 6.84 36.46 -90.13
CA HIS A 59 8.30 36.46 -90.25
C HIS A 59 9.24 36.71 -89.06
N ASN A 60 9.91 35.60 -88.68
CA ASN A 60 11.36 35.36 -88.75
C ASN A 60 12.28 35.77 -87.58
N SER A 61 12.94 34.73 -87.06
CA SER A 61 14.32 34.66 -86.58
C SER A 61 14.75 35.37 -85.29
N TYR A 62 15.18 34.52 -84.35
CA TYR A 62 16.33 34.65 -83.45
C TYR A 62 16.60 36.03 -82.84
N ALA A 63 16.20 36.18 -81.58
CA ALA A 63 16.99 36.92 -80.61
C ALA A 63 16.76 36.31 -79.22
N SER A 64 17.84 35.91 -78.57
CA SER A 64 17.88 35.60 -77.16
C SER A 64 17.30 36.77 -76.37
N ILE A 65 16.07 36.61 -75.89
CA ILE A 65 15.50 37.51 -74.89
C ILE A 65 15.99 36.97 -73.55
N PRO A 66 16.87 37.68 -72.81
CA PRO A 66 17.14 37.33 -71.43
C PRO A 66 15.80 37.39 -70.69
N ALA A 67 15.45 36.31 -70.00
CA ALA A 67 14.24 36.27 -69.19
C ALA A 67 14.23 37.50 -68.27
N ALA A 68 13.36 38.46 -68.59
CA ALA A 68 13.10 39.58 -67.73
C ALA A 68 12.71 39.01 -66.35
N PRO A 69 13.26 39.52 -65.25
CA PRO A 69 12.81 39.16 -63.92
C PRO A 69 11.31 39.46 -63.90
N LEU A 70 10.49 38.43 -63.71
CA LEU A 70 9.15 38.65 -63.22
C LEU A 70 9.34 39.24 -61.82
N ASP A 71 9.34 40.56 -61.73
CA ASP A 71 9.19 41.30 -60.49
C ASP A 71 7.88 40.81 -59.86
N ARG A 72 7.99 39.73 -59.08
CA ARG A 72 7.02 39.44 -58.02
C ARG A 72 7.01 40.70 -57.15
N PRO A 73 5.85 41.27 -56.81
CA PRO A 73 5.82 42.31 -55.80
C PRO A 73 6.63 41.82 -54.60
N CYS A 74 7.68 42.57 -54.24
CA CYS A 74 8.53 42.34 -53.08
C CYS A 74 7.66 42.55 -51.83
N ASP A 75 6.87 41.55 -51.52
CA ASP A 75 6.13 41.50 -50.28
C ASP A 75 7.13 41.03 -49.21
N GLU A 76 7.92 41.97 -48.68
CA GLU A 76 8.94 41.75 -47.64
C GLU A 76 8.39 40.94 -46.45
N GLU A 77 7.09 41.08 -46.18
CA GLU A 77 6.34 40.35 -45.17
C GLU A 77 6.32 38.84 -45.40
N PHE A 78 6.17 38.39 -46.65
CA PHE A 78 6.19 36.95 -46.96
C PHE A 78 7.59 36.39 -46.94
N ASP A 79 8.58 37.13 -47.43
CA ASP A 79 9.96 36.68 -47.39
C ASP A 79 10.42 36.50 -45.92
N ALA A 80 9.85 37.27 -44.99
CA ALA A 80 10.05 37.07 -43.55
C ALA A 80 9.32 35.82 -43.00
N VAL A 81 8.11 35.49 -43.48
CA VAL A 81 7.39 34.26 -43.10
C VAL A 81 8.07 33.03 -43.69
N GLU A 82 8.51 33.08 -44.94
CA GLU A 82 9.21 32.00 -45.64
C GLU A 82 10.57 31.72 -44.99
N ARG A 83 11.34 32.74 -44.63
CA ARG A 83 12.59 32.56 -43.87
C ARG A 83 12.35 31.84 -42.53
N ARG A 84 11.32 32.24 -41.79
CA ARG A 84 10.95 31.58 -40.52
C ARG A 84 10.51 30.14 -40.74
N ALA A 85 9.74 29.86 -41.79
CA ALA A 85 9.31 28.51 -42.13
C ALA A 85 10.48 27.61 -42.57
N ARG A 86 11.45 28.14 -43.32
CA ARG A 86 12.66 27.39 -43.70
C ARG A 86 13.52 27.04 -42.48
N MET A 87 13.73 27.97 -41.56
CA MET A 87 14.40 27.68 -40.29
C MET A 87 13.63 26.59 -39.51
N ALA A 88 12.31 26.70 -39.40
CA ALA A 88 11.49 25.67 -38.76
C ALA A 88 11.66 24.28 -39.40
N LEU A 89 11.64 24.18 -40.73
CA LEU A 89 11.82 22.92 -41.45
C LEU A 89 13.24 22.35 -41.31
N GLU A 90 14.26 23.20 -41.24
CA GLU A 90 15.64 22.79 -41.01
C GLU A 90 15.83 22.19 -39.61
N HIS A 91 15.26 22.82 -38.59
CA HIS A 91 15.27 22.30 -37.21
C HIS A 91 14.57 20.93 -37.11
N ILE A 92 13.45 20.75 -37.83
CA ILE A 92 12.74 19.47 -37.93
C ILE A 92 13.60 18.41 -38.64
N ALA A 93 14.27 18.78 -39.74
CA ALA A 93 15.07 17.86 -40.54
C ALA A 93 16.31 17.37 -39.79
N ILE A 94 16.94 18.23 -38.99
CA ILE A 94 18.13 17.90 -38.19
C ILE A 94 17.77 17.09 -36.94
N ARG A 95 16.48 17.01 -36.56
CA ARG A 95 16.01 16.47 -35.28
C ARG A 95 16.79 17.05 -34.11
N ASP A 96 16.86 18.38 -34.06
CA ASP A 96 17.52 19.09 -32.98
C ASP A 96 16.94 18.68 -31.61
N GLU A 97 17.76 18.58 -30.56
CA GLU A 97 17.30 18.14 -29.23
C GLU A 97 16.30 19.13 -28.60
N GLY A 98 16.29 20.38 -29.07
CA GLY A 98 15.29 21.39 -28.74
C GLY A 98 13.96 21.28 -29.51
N LEU A 99 13.85 20.34 -30.47
CA LEU A 99 12.66 20.20 -31.30
C LEU A 99 11.41 19.91 -30.45
N GLU A 100 11.53 19.06 -29.42
CA GLU A 100 10.43 18.68 -28.54
C GLU A 100 9.89 19.82 -27.68
N ALA A 101 10.72 20.80 -27.33
CA ALA A 101 10.31 21.97 -26.56
C ALA A 101 9.57 23.01 -27.42
N ASN A 102 9.86 23.04 -28.71
CA ASN A 102 9.43 24.08 -29.63
C ASN A 102 8.36 23.59 -30.65
N ILE A 103 7.84 22.36 -30.55
CA ILE A 103 6.89 21.81 -31.54
C ILE A 103 5.67 22.72 -31.74
N GLY A 104 5.15 23.34 -30.68
CA GLY A 104 4.05 24.30 -30.75
C GLY A 104 4.36 25.51 -31.64
N ASP A 105 5.51 26.15 -31.41
CA ASP A 105 5.96 27.32 -32.16
C ASP A 105 6.22 26.98 -33.64
N HIS A 106 6.82 25.80 -33.90
CA HIS A 106 7.01 25.30 -35.26
C HIS A 106 5.68 25.06 -35.98
N ILE A 107 4.66 24.52 -35.28
CA ILE A 107 3.32 24.32 -35.83
C ILE A 107 2.67 25.68 -36.20
N GLU A 108 2.82 26.71 -35.36
CA GLU A 108 2.26 28.05 -35.62
C GLU A 108 2.93 28.73 -36.82
N VAL A 109 4.27 28.69 -36.89
CA VAL A 109 5.04 29.26 -38.00
C VAL A 109 4.69 28.59 -39.33
N LEU A 110 4.59 27.26 -39.36
CA LEU A 110 4.23 26.50 -40.56
C LEU A 110 2.76 26.71 -40.96
N GLN A 111 1.85 26.94 -40.01
CA GLN A 111 0.46 27.33 -40.32
C GLN A 111 0.38 28.72 -40.97
N SER A 112 1.12 29.70 -40.43
CA SER A 112 1.22 31.04 -41.02
C SER A 112 1.81 30.99 -42.43
N TYR A 113 2.82 30.15 -42.66
CA TYR A 113 3.41 29.96 -43.98
C TYR A 113 2.45 29.30 -44.97
N ARG A 114 1.77 28.23 -44.56
CA ARG A 114 0.74 27.58 -45.40
C ARG A 114 -0.34 28.59 -45.84
N ALA A 115 -0.88 29.37 -44.91
CA ALA A 115 -1.91 30.38 -45.23
C ALA A 115 -1.39 31.44 -46.23
N SER A 116 -0.13 31.82 -46.10
CA SER A 116 0.53 32.76 -47.02
C SER A 116 0.76 32.17 -48.41
N CYS A 117 1.09 30.87 -48.51
CA CYS A 117 1.18 30.15 -49.78
C CYS A 117 -0.20 30.00 -50.45
N GLU A 118 -1.27 29.76 -49.68
CA GLU A 118 -2.65 29.66 -50.18
C GLU A 118 -3.14 30.99 -50.76
N ALA A 119 -2.88 32.11 -50.05
CA ALA A 119 -3.22 33.46 -50.53
C ALA A 119 -2.56 33.81 -51.88
N ARG A 120 -1.43 33.17 -52.21
CA ARG A 120 -0.65 33.38 -53.44
C ARG A 120 -0.82 32.30 -54.48
N ALA A 121 -1.77 31.38 -54.28
CA ALA A 121 -2.02 30.24 -55.16
C ALA A 121 -0.82 29.27 -55.33
N MET A 122 0.11 29.22 -54.37
CA MET A 122 1.25 28.29 -54.35
C MET A 122 0.85 26.96 -53.70
N TYR A 123 -0.07 26.24 -54.35
CA TYR A 123 -0.71 25.05 -53.77
C TYR A 123 0.25 23.87 -53.54
N ARG A 124 1.31 23.75 -54.36
CA ARG A 124 2.30 22.66 -54.21
C ARG A 124 3.07 22.77 -52.89
N GLU A 125 3.49 23.98 -52.53
CA GLU A 125 4.20 24.25 -51.28
C GLU A 125 3.26 24.13 -50.08
N ALA A 126 2.04 24.67 -50.19
CA ALA A 126 1.01 24.52 -49.17
C ALA A 126 0.72 23.03 -48.87
N TYR A 127 0.69 22.17 -49.90
CA TYR A 127 0.49 20.73 -49.73
C TYR A 127 1.65 20.04 -48.97
N LEU A 128 2.90 20.36 -49.30
CA LEU A 128 4.06 19.78 -48.61
C LEU A 128 4.11 20.22 -47.14
N VAL A 129 3.87 21.51 -46.87
CA VAL A 129 3.80 22.05 -45.51
C VAL A 129 2.65 21.41 -44.74
N GLN A 130 1.52 21.16 -45.40
CA GLN A 130 0.39 20.45 -44.80
C GLN A 130 0.75 19.01 -44.41
N GLN A 131 1.56 18.29 -45.19
CA GLN A 131 2.05 16.96 -44.81
C GLN A 131 3.00 17.03 -43.60
N VAL A 132 3.91 18.00 -43.57
CA VAL A 132 4.82 18.20 -42.42
C VAL A 132 4.02 18.54 -41.15
N LEU A 133 3.04 19.44 -41.23
CA LEU A 133 2.15 19.78 -40.11
C LEU A 133 1.39 18.56 -39.58
N GLN A 134 0.99 17.63 -40.46
CA GLN A 134 0.34 16.39 -40.03
C GLN A 134 1.29 15.48 -39.26
N ASN A 135 2.55 15.36 -39.70
CA ASN A 135 3.56 14.56 -39.02
C ASN A 135 3.91 15.15 -37.65
N LEU A 136 4.12 16.46 -37.56
CA LEU A 136 4.41 17.14 -36.29
C LEU A 136 3.28 16.98 -35.27
N ARG A 137 2.02 17.06 -35.72
CA ARG A 137 0.86 16.82 -34.84
C ARG A 137 0.82 15.38 -34.33
N LEU A 138 1.13 14.40 -35.19
CA LEU A 138 1.21 12.98 -34.79
C LEU A 138 2.37 12.73 -33.82
N GLU A 139 3.51 13.37 -34.03
CA GLU A 139 4.66 13.30 -33.13
C GLU A 139 4.35 13.90 -31.76
N GLU A 140 3.67 15.04 -31.73
CA GLU A 140 3.21 15.69 -30.49
C GLU A 140 2.18 14.84 -29.75
N GLU A 141 1.19 14.30 -30.45
CA GLU A 141 0.22 13.34 -29.89
C GLU A 141 0.92 12.10 -29.32
N SER A 142 1.91 11.56 -30.04
CA SER A 142 2.70 10.42 -29.60
C SER A 142 3.55 10.75 -28.37
N ARG A 143 4.16 11.93 -28.33
CA ARG A 143 4.92 12.44 -27.17
C ARG A 143 4.01 12.58 -25.96
N HIS A 144 2.83 13.16 -26.13
CA HIS A 144 1.84 13.30 -25.07
C HIS A 144 1.42 11.94 -24.49
N VAL A 145 1.17 10.94 -25.36
CA VAL A 145 0.88 9.56 -24.90
C VAL A 145 2.07 8.95 -24.16
N ARG A 146 3.30 9.09 -24.68
CA ARG A 146 4.52 8.62 -23.99
C ARG A 146 4.67 9.23 -22.60
N GLY A 147 4.53 10.56 -22.49
CA GLY A 147 4.61 11.26 -21.21
C GLY A 147 3.56 10.80 -20.20
N ILE A 148 2.32 10.56 -20.64
CA ILE A 148 1.29 9.98 -19.77
C ILE A 148 1.70 8.57 -19.33
N THR A 149 2.19 7.72 -20.24
CA THR A 149 2.59 6.36 -19.87
C THR A 149 3.76 6.33 -18.89
N GLU A 150 4.74 7.21 -19.06
CA GLU A 150 5.88 7.35 -18.15
C GLU A 150 5.43 7.82 -16.77
N GLN A 151 4.57 8.84 -16.70
CA GLN A 151 3.97 9.29 -15.44
C GLN A 151 3.21 8.17 -14.74
N GLN A 152 2.41 7.39 -15.48
CA GLN A 152 1.66 6.27 -14.92
C GLN A 152 2.56 5.15 -14.38
N MET A 153 3.70 4.91 -15.02
CA MET A 153 4.69 3.94 -14.57
C MET A 153 5.41 4.43 -13.31
N GLU A 154 5.75 5.71 -13.25
CA GLU A 154 6.39 6.31 -12.07
C GLU A 154 5.43 6.32 -10.87
N GLU A 155 4.16 6.69 -11.06
CA GLU A 155 3.14 6.61 -10.00
C GLU A 155 3.02 5.19 -9.42
N ARG A 156 3.06 4.15 -10.28
CA ARG A 156 3.05 2.75 -9.84
C ARG A 156 4.30 2.41 -9.05
N ARG A 157 5.48 2.80 -9.55
CA ARG A 157 6.77 2.57 -8.88
C ARG A 157 6.79 3.20 -7.49
N MET A 158 6.38 4.46 -7.39
CA MET A 158 6.34 5.19 -6.13
C MET A 158 5.35 4.57 -5.13
N LEU A 159 4.18 4.12 -5.60
CA LEU A 159 3.20 3.43 -4.77
C LEU A 159 3.75 2.10 -4.24
N GLU A 160 4.39 1.31 -5.09
CA GLU A 160 5.02 0.04 -4.69
C GLU A 160 6.19 0.24 -3.72
N GLU A 161 7.03 1.25 -3.94
CA GLU A 161 8.12 1.63 -3.05
C GLU A 161 7.60 2.06 -1.67
N ALA A 162 6.58 2.91 -1.64
CA ALA A 162 5.91 3.31 -0.40
C ALA A 162 5.32 2.10 0.34
N HIS A 163 4.61 1.21 -0.35
CA HIS A 163 4.06 0.01 0.27
C HIS A 163 5.16 -0.92 0.81
N ARG A 164 6.26 -1.10 0.07
CA ARG A 164 7.40 -1.92 0.51
C ARG A 164 8.06 -1.34 1.77
N GLN A 165 8.13 -0.01 1.86
CA GLN A 165 8.63 0.68 3.05
C GLN A 165 7.70 0.46 4.25
N GLU A 166 6.39 0.69 4.09
CA GLU A 166 5.38 0.43 5.13
C GLU A 166 5.41 -1.04 5.60
N PHE A 167 5.60 -1.98 4.68
CA PHE A 167 5.68 -3.41 4.99
C PHE A 167 6.91 -3.75 5.83
N ARG A 168 8.07 -3.14 5.52
CA ARG A 168 9.29 -3.29 6.34
C ARG A 168 9.10 -2.70 7.73
N GLU A 169 8.52 -1.51 7.83
CA GLU A 169 8.24 -0.83 9.11
C GLU A 169 7.25 -1.62 9.95
N PHE A 170 6.20 -2.17 9.33
CA PHE A 170 5.27 -3.09 9.96
C PHE A 170 6.00 -4.30 10.55
N HIS A 171 6.85 -4.96 9.77
CA HIS A 171 7.61 -6.11 10.27
C HIS A 171 8.59 -5.74 11.38
N HIS A 172 9.30 -4.62 11.24
CA HIS A 172 10.25 -4.16 12.24
C HIS A 172 9.56 -3.85 13.58
N SER A 173 8.48 -3.07 13.55
CA SER A 173 7.71 -2.73 14.76
C SER A 173 7.07 -3.96 15.40
N TRP A 174 6.60 -4.93 14.60
CA TRP A 174 6.06 -6.17 15.13
C TRP A 174 7.11 -7.10 15.71
N ASN A 175 8.29 -7.21 15.09
CA ASN A 175 9.38 -7.99 15.67
C ASN A 175 9.80 -7.38 17.01
N ALA A 176 10.00 -6.05 17.08
CA ALA A 176 10.30 -5.37 18.35
C ALA A 176 9.23 -5.60 19.43
N ARG A 177 7.94 -5.64 19.06
CA ARG A 177 6.84 -5.95 19.98
C ARG A 177 6.89 -7.39 20.48
N ILE A 178 7.26 -8.34 19.62
CA ILE A 178 7.42 -9.75 19.99
C ILE A 178 8.64 -9.92 20.89
N ASP A 179 9.78 -9.31 20.54
CA ASP A 179 11.00 -9.34 21.34
C ASP A 179 10.74 -8.82 22.76
N ALA A 180 10.10 -7.65 22.89
CA ALA A 180 9.73 -7.10 24.19
C ALA A 180 8.75 -7.99 24.98
N PHE A 181 7.84 -8.69 24.30
CA PHE A 181 6.95 -9.65 24.95
C PHE A 181 7.71 -10.89 25.44
N GLU A 182 8.65 -11.40 24.66
CA GLU A 182 9.51 -12.54 25.03
C GLU A 182 10.42 -12.19 26.20
N GLU A 183 11.00 -10.98 26.22
CA GLU A 183 11.74 -10.45 27.37
C GLU A 183 10.86 -10.39 28.62
N GLU A 184 9.65 -9.81 28.53
CA GLU A 184 8.67 -9.76 29.64
C GLU A 184 8.33 -11.19 30.15
N GLN A 185 8.24 -12.17 29.24
CA GLN A 185 7.95 -13.56 29.62
C GLN A 185 9.12 -14.19 30.37
N LEU A 186 10.35 -14.01 29.88
CA LEU A 186 11.55 -14.53 30.51
C LEU A 186 11.72 -13.94 31.92
N GLU A 187 11.55 -12.63 32.07
CA GLU A 187 11.61 -11.96 33.37
C GLU A 187 10.56 -12.50 34.34
N ALA A 188 9.33 -12.71 33.88
CA ALA A 188 8.25 -13.26 34.72
C ALA A 188 8.53 -14.71 35.16
N GLU A 189 9.08 -15.55 34.28
CA GLU A 189 9.47 -16.92 34.63
C GLU A 189 10.65 -16.94 35.60
N LEU A 190 11.68 -16.12 35.37
CA LEU A 190 12.82 -15.98 36.27
C LEU A 190 12.40 -15.51 37.66
N ALA A 191 11.61 -14.44 37.76
CA ALA A 191 11.13 -13.93 39.04
C ALA A 191 10.29 -14.96 39.82
N LEU A 192 9.49 -15.76 39.11
CA LEU A 192 8.74 -16.85 39.73
C LEU A 192 9.69 -17.94 40.25
N LEU A 193 10.66 -18.38 39.45
CA LEU A 193 11.63 -19.41 39.84
C LEU A 193 12.51 -18.96 41.00
N GLU A 194 12.96 -17.70 41.02
CA GLU A 194 13.72 -17.11 42.12
C GLU A 194 12.92 -17.15 43.42
N ARG A 195 11.67 -16.69 43.39
CA ARG A 195 10.77 -16.78 44.54
C ARG A 195 10.57 -18.22 45.00
N GLN A 196 10.33 -19.15 44.08
CA GLN A 196 10.15 -20.56 44.41
C GLN A 196 11.42 -21.15 45.05
N ASN A 197 12.60 -20.76 44.57
CA ASN A 197 13.88 -21.18 45.12
C ASN A 197 14.10 -20.62 46.53
N GLU A 198 13.81 -19.33 46.76
CA GLU A 198 13.86 -18.71 48.10
C GLU A 198 12.91 -19.41 49.09
N GLU A 199 11.69 -19.74 48.65
CA GLU A 199 10.73 -20.49 49.47
C GLU A 199 11.26 -21.89 49.83
N LEU A 200 11.97 -22.57 48.91
CA LEU A 200 12.58 -23.88 49.17
C LEU A 200 13.80 -23.78 50.09
N ILE A 201 14.64 -22.76 49.93
CA ILE A 201 15.79 -22.49 50.82
C ILE A 201 15.28 -22.21 52.23
N GLY A 202 14.28 -21.33 52.37
CA GLY A 202 13.65 -21.03 53.66
C GLY A 202 13.04 -22.27 54.30
N PHE A 203 12.38 -23.13 53.51
CA PHE A 203 11.87 -24.41 54.00
C PHE A 203 12.99 -25.35 54.50
N GLN A 204 14.12 -25.43 53.79
CA GLN A 204 15.27 -26.24 54.22
C GLN A 204 15.92 -25.69 55.50
N GLU A 205 15.99 -24.38 55.65
CA GLU A 205 16.46 -23.73 56.88
C GLU A 205 15.50 -23.99 58.05
N GLU A 206 14.19 -23.92 57.82
CA GLU A 206 13.17 -24.30 58.80
C GLU A 206 13.34 -25.76 59.24
N MET A 207 13.58 -26.68 58.30
CA MET A 207 13.87 -28.08 58.60
C MET A 207 15.11 -28.24 59.48
N ARG A 208 16.19 -27.53 59.15
CA ARG A 208 17.46 -27.59 59.88
C ARG A 208 17.34 -27.01 61.30
N ASN A 209 16.59 -25.91 61.44
CA ASN A 209 16.42 -25.19 62.70
C ASN A 209 15.28 -25.75 63.57
N PHE A 210 14.55 -26.76 63.07
CA PHE A 210 13.45 -27.36 63.81
C PHE A 210 13.96 -28.11 65.05
N GLN A 211 13.82 -27.47 66.21
CA GLN A 211 14.01 -28.10 67.51
C GLN A 211 12.65 -28.51 68.10
N PRO A 212 12.41 -29.80 68.36
CA PRO A 212 11.18 -30.22 69.03
C PRO A 212 11.14 -29.69 70.46
N ARG A 213 10.03 -29.02 70.80
CA ARG A 213 9.88 -28.37 72.11
C ARG A 213 9.80 -29.37 73.28
N LEU A 214 9.49 -30.65 73.04
CA LEU A 214 9.64 -31.79 73.97
C LEU A 214 9.38 -33.10 73.18
N ILE A 215 10.31 -34.05 73.23
CA ILE A 215 10.08 -35.42 72.73
C ILE A 215 9.16 -36.12 73.72
N LYS A 216 7.99 -36.57 73.25
CA LYS A 216 7.03 -37.32 74.08
C LYS A 216 7.43 -38.79 74.06
N TYR A 217 8.14 -39.21 75.10
CA TYR A 217 8.52 -40.62 75.29
C TYR A 217 7.30 -41.52 75.51
N SER A 218 7.41 -42.80 75.12
CA SER A 218 6.36 -43.78 75.33
C SER A 218 6.08 -44.00 76.81
N ARG A 219 4.81 -44.27 77.12
CA ARG A 219 4.40 -44.64 78.49
C ARG A 219 5.19 -45.84 79.01
N THR A 220 5.49 -46.81 78.15
CA THR A 220 6.29 -47.99 78.45
C THR A 220 7.73 -47.65 78.83
N LEU A 221 8.35 -46.65 78.20
CA LEU A 221 9.67 -46.16 78.60
C LEU A 221 9.64 -45.53 79.99
N LEU A 222 8.65 -44.68 80.26
CA LEU A 222 8.49 -44.02 81.56
C LEU A 222 8.25 -45.02 82.69
N GLU A 223 7.41 -46.03 82.46
CA GLU A 223 7.17 -47.13 83.40
C GLU A 223 8.43 -47.97 83.63
N SER A 224 9.20 -48.25 82.57
CA SER A 224 10.49 -48.96 82.64
C SER A 224 11.53 -48.18 83.47
N ARG A 225 11.61 -46.86 83.29
CA ARG A 225 12.49 -45.97 84.08
C ARG A 225 12.08 -45.89 85.55
N LEU A 226 10.77 -45.85 85.84
CA LEU A 226 10.26 -45.89 87.21
C LEU A 226 10.59 -47.23 87.90
N LYS A 227 10.44 -48.35 87.18
CA LYS A 227 10.81 -49.68 87.68
C LYS A 227 12.31 -49.79 87.93
N GLN A 228 13.14 -49.26 87.02
CA GLN A 228 14.60 -49.17 87.20
C GLN A 228 14.93 -48.40 88.50
N GLN A 229 14.30 -47.23 88.73
CA GLN A 229 14.54 -46.43 89.93
C GLN A 229 14.11 -47.16 91.21
N THR A 230 12.99 -47.89 91.15
CA THR A 230 12.47 -48.64 92.30
C THR A 230 13.39 -49.80 92.68
N LEU A 231 13.87 -50.57 91.70
CA LEU A 231 14.85 -51.65 91.92
C LEU A 231 16.18 -51.12 92.47
N ALA A 232 16.64 -49.97 91.97
CA ALA A 232 17.83 -49.30 92.50
C ALA A 232 17.65 -48.86 93.97
N LYS A 233 16.48 -48.30 94.33
CA LYS A 233 16.14 -47.93 95.72
C LYS A 233 16.10 -49.15 96.65
N GLN A 234 15.67 -50.30 96.13
CA GLN A 234 15.65 -51.59 96.84
C GLN A 234 17.04 -52.26 96.92
N ARG A 235 18.09 -51.65 96.34
CA ARG A 235 19.47 -52.17 96.24
C ARG A 235 19.62 -53.45 95.38
N ASP A 236 18.62 -53.79 94.56
CA ASP A 236 18.75 -54.83 93.55
C ASP A 236 19.38 -54.25 92.29
N TYR A 237 20.72 -54.20 92.29
CA TYR A 237 21.48 -53.61 91.19
C TYR A 237 21.48 -54.48 89.93
N VAL A 238 21.35 -55.80 90.06
CA VAL A 238 21.34 -56.71 88.91
C VAL A 238 20.02 -56.55 88.14
N GLY A 239 18.89 -56.55 88.85
CA GLY A 239 17.58 -56.26 88.27
C GLY A 239 17.48 -54.85 87.69
N ALA A 240 18.05 -53.85 88.37
CA ALA A 240 18.09 -52.48 87.87
C ALA A 240 18.91 -52.34 86.58
N GLN A 241 20.04 -53.05 86.45
CA GLN A 241 20.86 -53.03 85.24
C GLN A 241 20.14 -53.69 84.05
N ALA A 242 19.46 -54.81 84.27
CA ALA A 242 18.64 -55.44 83.22
C ALA A 242 17.50 -54.52 82.75
N GLN A 243 16.82 -53.87 83.70
CA GLN A 243 15.76 -52.90 83.39
C GLN A 243 16.30 -51.65 82.68
N LYS A 244 17.54 -51.21 82.99
CA LYS A 244 18.23 -50.11 82.30
C LYS A 244 18.44 -50.44 80.83
N VAL A 245 18.98 -51.61 80.50
CA VAL A 245 19.20 -52.04 79.10
C VAL A 245 17.87 -52.08 78.33
N HIS A 246 16.81 -52.59 78.98
CA HIS A 246 15.47 -52.59 78.38
C HIS A 246 14.93 -51.17 78.16
N ALA A 247 15.12 -50.25 79.11
CA ALA A 247 14.74 -48.85 78.95
C ALA A 247 15.53 -48.16 77.83
N GLU A 248 16.84 -48.41 77.71
CA GLU A 248 17.68 -47.85 76.64
C GLU A 248 17.22 -48.33 75.25
N ALA A 249 16.86 -49.62 75.11
CA ALA A 249 16.30 -50.13 73.86
C ALA A 249 14.96 -49.48 73.49
N LEU A 250 14.08 -49.24 74.48
CA LEU A 250 12.82 -48.53 74.27
C LEU A 250 13.04 -47.06 73.91
N GLU A 251 14.05 -46.41 74.49
CA GLU A 251 14.41 -45.03 74.19
C GLU A 251 14.88 -44.87 72.75
N VAL A 252 15.75 -45.77 72.25
CA VAL A 252 16.18 -45.77 70.85
C VAL A 252 14.99 -45.94 69.91
N ALA A 253 14.10 -46.90 70.18
CA ALA A 253 12.92 -47.14 69.35
C ALA A 253 11.95 -45.93 69.33
N ASP A 254 11.77 -45.25 70.46
CA ASP A 254 10.95 -44.04 70.53
C ASP A 254 11.61 -42.85 69.78
N MET A 255 12.93 -42.73 69.84
CA MET A 255 13.70 -41.73 69.08
C MET A 255 13.56 -41.96 67.57
N GLU A 256 13.72 -43.20 67.09
CA GLU A 256 13.56 -43.54 65.68
C GLU A 256 12.13 -43.26 65.18
N ARG A 257 11.11 -43.61 65.98
CA ARG A 257 9.70 -43.30 65.65
C ARG A 257 9.47 -41.79 65.54
N PHE A 258 10.06 -41.03 66.46
CA PHE A 258 9.96 -39.57 66.45
C PHE A 258 10.64 -38.98 65.22
N GLU A 259 11.83 -39.44 64.88
CA GLU A 259 12.55 -39.01 63.68
C GLU A 259 11.81 -39.37 62.40
N ALA A 260 11.25 -40.58 62.29
CA ALA A 260 10.44 -41.00 61.14
C ALA A 260 9.16 -40.15 60.99
N ALA A 261 8.47 -39.85 62.11
CA ALA A 261 7.32 -38.96 62.11
C ALA A 261 7.70 -37.52 61.72
N ARG A 262 8.87 -37.04 62.15
CA ARG A 262 9.40 -35.74 61.76
C ARG A 262 9.70 -35.69 60.26
N THR A 263 10.45 -36.65 59.75
CA THR A 263 10.84 -36.70 58.33
C THR A 263 9.61 -36.79 57.43
N SER A 264 8.65 -37.66 57.74
CA SER A 264 7.41 -37.79 56.96
C SER A 264 6.54 -36.53 56.96
N LEU A 265 6.48 -35.78 58.06
CA LEU A 265 5.79 -34.49 58.10
C LEU A 265 6.43 -33.48 57.15
N PHE A 266 7.76 -33.44 57.11
CA PHE A 266 8.48 -32.53 56.23
C PHE A 266 8.40 -32.95 54.77
N GLU A 267 8.53 -34.24 54.45
CA GLU A 267 8.34 -34.75 53.09
C GLU A 267 6.96 -34.39 52.54
N ARG A 268 5.91 -34.50 53.36
CA ARG A 268 4.55 -34.10 52.95
C ARG A 268 4.43 -32.61 52.68
N ARG A 269 5.06 -31.77 53.51
CA ARG A 269 5.07 -30.31 53.32
C ARG A 269 5.87 -29.92 52.08
N GLU A 270 7.03 -30.52 51.89
CA GLU A 270 7.88 -30.30 50.72
C GLU A 270 7.16 -30.71 49.44
N TYR A 271 6.55 -31.90 49.42
CA TYR A 271 5.75 -32.37 48.29
C TYR A 271 4.64 -31.39 47.94
N THR A 272 3.91 -30.89 48.95
CA THR A 272 2.83 -29.91 48.74
C THR A 272 3.36 -28.60 48.16
N SER A 273 4.50 -28.12 48.67
CA SER A 273 5.13 -26.89 48.17
C SER A 273 5.61 -27.03 46.72
N ARG A 274 6.34 -28.11 46.40
CA ARG A 274 6.81 -28.41 45.05
C ARG A 274 5.64 -28.60 44.07
N HIS A 275 4.58 -29.28 44.51
CA HIS A 275 3.38 -29.44 43.67
C HIS A 275 2.71 -28.10 43.36
N ARG A 276 2.58 -27.22 44.36
CA ARG A 276 2.10 -25.85 44.15
C ARG A 276 3.00 -25.07 43.19
N HIS A 277 4.33 -25.15 43.34
CA HIS A 277 5.29 -24.51 42.43
C HIS A 277 5.13 -24.97 40.97
N GLN A 278 4.93 -26.28 40.77
CA GLN A 278 4.64 -26.84 39.44
C GLN A 278 3.33 -26.31 38.85
N GLN A 279 2.28 -26.21 39.67
CA GLN A 279 0.99 -25.65 39.21
C GLN A 279 1.10 -24.17 38.84
N GLU A 280 1.84 -23.38 39.62
CA GLU A 280 2.09 -21.96 39.34
C GLU A 280 2.84 -21.78 38.02
N LEU A 281 3.91 -22.55 37.80
CA LEU A 281 4.67 -22.54 36.53
C LEU A 281 3.80 -22.96 35.35
N TYR A 282 2.99 -24.00 35.51
CA TYR A 282 2.05 -24.44 34.47
C TYR A 282 1.04 -23.34 34.13
N ALA A 283 0.39 -22.76 35.15
CA ALA A 283 -0.58 -21.70 34.96
C ALA A 283 0.04 -20.45 34.31
N LEU A 284 1.28 -20.11 34.68
CA LEU A 284 2.03 -19.04 34.03
C LEU A 284 2.24 -19.36 32.55
N ARG A 285 2.85 -20.51 32.22
CA ARG A 285 3.13 -20.93 30.84
C ARG A 285 1.87 -20.97 29.97
N THR A 286 0.76 -21.49 30.46
CA THR A 286 -0.52 -21.47 29.72
C THR A 286 -0.99 -20.04 29.42
N LYS A 287 -0.82 -19.11 30.36
CA LYS A 287 -1.11 -17.69 30.10
C LYS A 287 -0.18 -17.12 29.04
N MET A 288 1.13 -17.39 29.12
CA MET A 288 2.11 -16.94 28.12
C MET A 288 1.75 -17.45 26.72
N GLU A 289 1.44 -18.73 26.59
CA GLU A 289 1.03 -19.36 25.32
C GLU A 289 -0.25 -18.73 24.77
N SER A 290 -1.25 -18.49 25.62
CA SER A 290 -2.49 -17.84 25.21
C SER A 290 -2.26 -16.42 24.68
N ARG A 291 -1.37 -15.66 25.34
CA ARG A 291 -1.01 -14.29 24.94
C ARG A 291 -0.16 -14.29 23.66
N ARG A 292 0.74 -15.26 23.48
CA ARG A 292 1.49 -15.48 22.22
C ARG A 292 0.54 -15.73 21.05
N LEU A 293 -0.40 -16.67 21.21
CA LEU A 293 -1.41 -16.98 20.19
C LEU A 293 -2.28 -15.75 19.86
N TYR A 294 -2.62 -14.95 20.86
CA TYR A 294 -3.33 -13.69 20.64
C TYR A 294 -2.51 -12.70 19.80
N LEU A 295 -1.23 -12.49 20.14
CA LEU A 295 -0.34 -11.61 19.38
C LEU A 295 -0.15 -12.09 17.93
N GLU A 296 -0.01 -13.39 17.70
CA GLU A 296 0.07 -13.96 16.35
C GLU A 296 -1.19 -13.69 15.53
N ARG A 297 -2.38 -13.87 16.13
CA ARG A 297 -3.65 -13.55 15.47
C ARG A 297 -3.78 -12.06 15.19
N TYR A 298 -3.39 -11.23 16.15
CA TYR A 298 -3.43 -9.78 16.02
C TYR A 298 -2.49 -9.28 14.91
N ARG A 299 -1.28 -9.85 14.81
CA ARG A 299 -0.33 -9.57 13.73
C ARG A 299 -0.91 -9.92 12.35
N LYS A 300 -1.57 -11.08 12.24
CA LYS A 300 -2.23 -11.48 10.99
C LYS A 300 -3.34 -10.50 10.59
N GLN A 301 -4.18 -10.10 11.54
CA GLN A 301 -5.25 -9.13 11.29
C GLN A 301 -4.72 -7.76 10.84
N GLU A 302 -3.70 -7.21 11.52
CA GLU A 302 -3.12 -5.93 11.11
C GLU A 302 -2.40 -6.03 9.75
N LEU A 303 -1.77 -7.17 9.46
CA LEU A 303 -1.17 -7.44 8.15
C LEU A 303 -2.24 -7.46 7.04
N ASP A 304 -3.37 -8.11 7.27
CA ASP A 304 -4.48 -8.16 6.33
C ASP A 304 -5.04 -6.76 6.05
N VAL A 305 -5.19 -5.93 7.10
CA VAL A 305 -5.63 -4.53 6.96
C VAL A 305 -4.61 -3.72 6.14
N LEU A 306 -3.31 -3.89 6.37
CA LEU A 306 -2.25 -3.23 5.62
C LEU A 306 -2.30 -3.60 4.13
N LEU A 307 -2.43 -4.89 3.82
CA LEU A 307 -2.55 -5.39 2.45
C LEU A 307 -3.82 -4.88 1.78
N GLN A 308 -4.94 -4.88 2.49
CA GLN A 308 -6.21 -4.38 1.97
C GLN A 308 -6.13 -2.88 1.66
N ARG A 309 -5.45 -2.08 2.49
CA ARG A 309 -5.18 -0.66 2.24
C ARG A 309 -4.40 -0.48 0.94
N TYR A 310 -3.31 -1.22 0.75
CA TYR A 310 -2.53 -1.19 -0.49
C TYR A 310 -3.38 -1.55 -1.72
N ILE A 311 -4.16 -2.64 -1.65
CA ILE A 311 -5.03 -3.06 -2.75
C ILE A 311 -6.03 -1.96 -3.12
N ASN A 312 -6.64 -1.32 -2.12
CA ASN A 312 -7.61 -0.26 -2.35
C ASN A 312 -6.97 0.97 -3.00
N VAL A 313 -5.81 1.42 -2.51
CA VAL A 313 -5.08 2.57 -3.09
C VAL A 313 -4.63 2.25 -4.51
N ARG A 314 -4.08 1.05 -4.76
CA ARG A 314 -3.69 0.60 -6.10
C ARG A 314 -4.87 0.59 -7.07
N ARG A 315 -6.01 0.02 -6.67
CA ARG A 315 -7.24 0.02 -7.51
C ARG A 315 -7.73 1.43 -7.82
N SER A 316 -7.69 2.34 -6.85
CA SER A 316 -8.08 3.75 -7.04
C SER A 316 -7.15 4.44 -8.05
N MET A 317 -5.84 4.26 -7.91
CA MET A 317 -4.85 4.78 -8.86
C MET A 317 -5.05 4.20 -10.26
N GLU A 318 -5.22 2.88 -10.39
CA GLU A 318 -5.48 2.23 -11.68
C GLU A 318 -6.76 2.75 -12.34
N SER A 319 -7.81 2.99 -11.55
CA SER A 319 -9.05 3.62 -12.03
C SER A 319 -8.79 5.02 -12.59
N GLN A 320 -8.02 5.85 -11.88
CA GLN A 320 -7.64 7.19 -12.33
C GLN A 320 -6.81 7.15 -13.61
N GLN A 321 -5.83 6.24 -13.69
CA GLN A 321 -5.02 6.04 -14.91
C GLN A 321 -5.87 5.61 -16.10
N ASN A 322 -6.84 4.71 -15.88
CA ASN A 322 -7.78 4.29 -16.93
C ASN A 322 -8.67 5.45 -17.40
N ILE A 323 -9.13 6.33 -16.51
CA ILE A 323 -9.91 7.52 -16.88
C ILE A 323 -9.06 8.44 -17.76
N VAL A 324 -7.80 8.72 -17.38
CA VAL A 324 -6.88 9.54 -18.19
C VAL A 324 -6.66 8.89 -19.56
N ARG A 325 -6.36 7.59 -19.60
CA ARG A 325 -6.16 6.84 -20.85
C ARG A 325 -7.38 6.91 -21.78
N ASN A 326 -8.58 6.73 -21.24
CA ASN A 326 -9.83 6.82 -22.01
C ASN A 326 -10.08 8.23 -22.56
N LYS A 327 -9.78 9.28 -21.77
CA LYS A 327 -9.88 10.68 -22.21
C LYS A 327 -8.89 10.96 -23.33
N THR A 328 -7.63 10.57 -23.18
CA THR A 328 -6.59 10.71 -24.22
C THR A 328 -6.97 9.94 -25.48
N GLY A 329 -7.41 8.69 -25.36
CA GLY A 329 -7.87 7.90 -26.51
C GLY A 329 -9.05 8.53 -27.24
N THR A 330 -10.00 9.12 -26.51
CA THR A 330 -11.13 9.86 -27.10
C THR A 330 -10.67 11.13 -27.83
N LEU A 331 -9.70 11.85 -27.26
CA LEU A 331 -9.10 13.03 -27.88
C LEU A 331 -8.45 12.63 -29.21
N LEU A 332 -7.55 11.64 -29.19
CA LEU A 332 -6.86 11.13 -30.39
C LEU A 332 -7.85 10.63 -31.46
N LEU A 333 -8.93 9.96 -31.06
CA LEU A 333 -9.96 9.50 -31.99
C LEU A 333 -10.70 10.69 -32.65
N LYS A 334 -10.97 11.77 -31.91
CA LYS A 334 -11.54 13.00 -32.49
C LYS A 334 -10.58 13.64 -33.50
N HIS A 335 -9.28 13.71 -33.18
CA HIS A 335 -8.26 14.19 -34.10
C HIS A 335 -8.19 13.32 -35.36
N ALA A 336 -8.31 12.00 -35.24
CA ALA A 336 -8.33 11.07 -36.36
C ALA A 336 -9.61 11.16 -37.22
N CYS A 337 -10.79 11.30 -36.62
CA CYS A 337 -12.05 11.41 -37.35
C CYS A 337 -12.22 12.76 -38.05
N ASN A 338 -11.69 13.84 -37.48
CA ASN A 338 -11.67 15.16 -38.13
C ASN A 338 -10.78 15.19 -39.39
N ARG A 339 -9.95 14.15 -39.63
CA ARG A 339 -9.16 13.98 -40.86
C ARG A 339 -9.94 13.33 -42.00
N LYS A 340 -11.14 12.77 -41.74
CA LYS A 340 -11.93 12.01 -42.74
C LYS A 340 -12.91 12.85 -43.56
N THR A 341 -12.89 14.18 -43.45
CA THR A 341 -13.65 15.05 -44.35
C THR A 341 -13.07 15.12 -45.76
N ASP A 342 -11.90 14.52 -46.00
CA ASP A 342 -11.38 14.25 -47.34
C ASP A 342 -11.80 12.84 -47.78
N HIS A 343 -12.91 12.81 -48.52
CA HIS A 343 -13.49 11.71 -49.27
C HIS A 343 -12.43 10.90 -50.03
N SER A 344 -11.85 9.87 -49.41
CA SER A 344 -11.49 8.58 -50.02
C SER A 344 -10.65 7.76 -49.04
N GLY A 345 -11.10 6.54 -48.71
CA GLY A 345 -10.23 5.47 -48.22
C GLY A 345 -10.14 5.21 -46.72
N THR A 346 -10.76 5.99 -45.83
CA THR A 346 -10.61 5.79 -44.37
C THR A 346 -11.76 4.99 -43.72
N ALA A 347 -12.42 4.08 -44.43
CA ALA A 347 -13.38 3.15 -43.82
C ALA A 347 -12.67 1.98 -43.10
N VAL A 348 -11.53 1.54 -43.62
CA VAL A 348 -10.87 0.28 -43.20
C VAL A 348 -10.20 0.37 -41.82
N LEU A 349 -9.73 1.55 -41.39
CA LEU A 349 -9.05 1.69 -40.08
C LEU A 349 -10.01 1.83 -38.88
N VAL A 350 -11.27 2.19 -39.10
CA VAL A 350 -12.27 2.23 -38.00
C VAL A 350 -12.79 0.84 -37.66
N GLU A 351 -12.83 -0.07 -38.63
CA GLU A 351 -13.24 -1.46 -38.43
C GLU A 351 -12.21 -2.25 -37.58
N SER A 352 -10.92 -1.91 -37.69
CA SER A 352 -9.86 -2.49 -36.85
C SER A 352 -9.88 -1.97 -35.40
N ALA A 353 -10.34 -0.74 -35.16
CA ALA A 353 -10.47 -0.18 -33.81
C ALA A 353 -11.71 -0.71 -33.06
N SER A 354 -12.76 -1.14 -33.78
CA SER A 354 -13.91 -1.83 -33.20
C SER A 354 -13.66 -3.29 -32.81
N SER A 355 -12.57 -3.91 -33.31
CA SER A 355 -12.22 -5.31 -33.02
C SER A 355 -11.30 -5.48 -31.79
N GLY A 356 -10.81 -4.39 -31.20
CA GLY A 356 -10.01 -4.41 -29.98
C GLY A 356 -10.85 -4.35 -28.70
N THR A 357 -10.20 -4.46 -27.55
CA THR A 357 -10.76 -4.37 -26.18
C THR A 357 -11.67 -3.16 -25.87
N PHE A 358 -11.75 -2.18 -26.77
CA PHE A 358 -12.67 -1.04 -26.73
C PHE A 358 -14.05 -1.31 -27.37
N GLY A 359 -14.15 -2.26 -28.33
CA GLY A 359 -15.41 -2.61 -29.00
C GLY A 359 -16.44 -3.31 -28.11
N THR A 360 -15.97 -4.04 -27.09
CA THR A 360 -16.82 -4.75 -26.12
C THR A 360 -17.66 -3.81 -25.25
N VAL A 361 -17.18 -2.60 -24.95
CA VAL A 361 -17.93 -1.62 -24.14
C VAL A 361 -19.06 -0.97 -24.96
N VAL A 362 -18.82 -0.69 -26.24
CA VAL A 362 -19.80 -0.11 -27.16
C VAL A 362 -20.87 -1.14 -27.54
N GLN A 363 -20.49 -2.39 -27.83
CA GLN A 363 -21.43 -3.49 -28.08
C GLN A 363 -22.30 -3.79 -26.86
N ARG A 364 -21.76 -3.74 -25.65
CA ARG A 364 -22.54 -3.98 -24.42
C ARG A 364 -23.57 -2.87 -24.16
N ARG A 365 -23.26 -1.62 -24.55
CA ARG A 365 -24.19 -0.48 -24.45
C ARG A 365 -25.31 -0.57 -25.49
N GLN A 366 -24.99 -0.91 -26.74
CA GLN A 366 -25.99 -1.15 -27.79
C GLN A 366 -26.89 -2.36 -27.49
N ALA A 367 -26.34 -3.43 -26.90
CA ALA A 367 -27.11 -4.60 -26.48
C ALA A 367 -28.06 -4.29 -25.30
N GLN A 368 -27.69 -3.37 -24.41
CA GLN A 368 -28.58 -2.89 -23.35
C GLN A 368 -29.67 -1.95 -23.88
N GLU A 369 -29.37 -1.12 -24.86
CA GLU A 369 -30.34 -0.25 -25.53
C GLU A 369 -31.38 -1.04 -26.35
N LEU A 370 -30.97 -2.11 -27.03
CA LEU A 370 -31.89 -3.02 -27.74
C LEU A 370 -32.76 -3.86 -26.80
N ARG A 371 -32.31 -4.08 -25.55
CA ARG A 371 -33.08 -4.78 -24.51
C ARG A 371 -34.04 -3.88 -23.74
N ALA A 372 -33.87 -2.55 -23.85
CA ALA A 372 -34.65 -1.54 -23.15
C ALA A 372 -35.83 -0.99 -23.97
N LEU A 373 -36.04 -1.46 -25.20
CA LEU A 373 -37.24 -1.15 -25.97
C LEU A 373 -38.43 -1.95 -25.42
N PRO A 374 -39.54 -1.30 -25.01
CA PRO A 374 -40.73 -2.01 -24.59
C PRO A 374 -41.37 -2.70 -25.80
N SER A 375 -41.46 -4.01 -25.74
CA SER A 375 -42.29 -4.81 -26.65
C SER A 375 -43.74 -4.34 -26.51
N GLN A 376 -44.25 -3.67 -27.55
CA GLN A 376 -45.67 -3.42 -27.70
C GLN A 376 -46.42 -4.76 -27.71
N GLN A 377 -47.46 -4.80 -26.89
CA GLN A 377 -48.39 -5.89 -26.71
C GLN A 377 -49.22 -6.09 -27.99
N ASP A 378 -49.25 -7.33 -28.51
CA ASP A 378 -50.42 -7.86 -29.18
C ASP A 378 -51.00 -8.95 -28.29
N GLY A 379 -52.18 -8.68 -27.73
CA GLY A 379 -52.92 -9.63 -26.92
C GLY A 379 -53.78 -10.54 -27.78
N ALA A 380 -53.91 -11.81 -27.38
CA ALA A 380 -55.18 -12.52 -27.50
C ALA A 380 -55.24 -13.80 -26.66
N TYR A 381 -56.32 -13.87 -25.88
CA TYR A 381 -57.08 -15.03 -25.38
C TYR A 381 -56.63 -15.87 -24.17
N THR A 382 -57.57 -15.82 -23.23
CA THR A 382 -57.79 -16.54 -21.97
C THR A 382 -58.24 -17.99 -22.15
N ALA A 383 -57.71 -18.88 -21.30
CA ALA A 383 -58.34 -20.03 -20.63
C ALA A 383 -57.16 -20.84 -20.05
N GLY A 384 -57.07 -21.29 -18.80
CA GLY A 384 -58.02 -21.63 -17.76
C GLY A 384 -57.44 -22.86 -17.04
N HIS A 385 -57.76 -23.04 -15.75
CA HIS A 385 -57.66 -24.27 -14.96
C HIS A 385 -56.40 -24.57 -14.08
N LYS A 386 -56.59 -24.27 -12.79
CA LYS A 386 -56.43 -25.07 -11.54
C LYS A 386 -55.63 -26.41 -11.53
N GLY A 387 -54.95 -26.60 -10.40
CA GLY A 387 -54.52 -27.89 -9.80
C GLY A 387 -53.07 -27.80 -9.31
N ASP A 388 -52.75 -27.50 -8.05
CA ASP A 388 -52.77 -28.36 -6.85
C ASP A 388 -52.18 -29.77 -7.07
N GLU A 389 -51.03 -30.03 -6.43
CA GLU A 389 -50.59 -31.25 -5.69
C GLU A 389 -49.06 -31.15 -5.45
N ILE A 390 -48.63 -30.96 -4.19
CA ILE A 390 -48.02 -31.96 -3.26
C ILE A 390 -46.71 -32.56 -3.78
#